data_AF-A0A918J968-F1
#
_entry.id   AF-A0A918J968-F1
#
_cell.length_a   1.000
_cell.length_b   1.000
_cell.length_c   1.000
_cell.angle_alpha   90.00
_cell.angle_beta   90.00
_cell.angle_gamma   90.00
#
_symmetry.space_group_name_H-M   'P 1'
#
loop_
_entity.id
_entity.type
_entity.pdbx_description
1 polymer ?
#
loop_
_entity_poly.entity_id
_entity_poly.type
_entity_poly.pdbx_seq_one_letter_code
_entity_poly.pdbx_strand_id
1 'polypeptide(L)'
;MSATNRQIRLAARPLGDVKPEDWEHHSEPVREPGPGQFAGRTRVISLDPAMRGWLDDRPSYLPPVGIGEVMRAGSVIEVTVDDFPETLQMLFRGENVGKLLLELA
;
A
#
# COMPACT_ATOMS: atom_id res chain seq x y z
N MET A 1 6.24 6.83 -21.79
CA MET A 1 7.25 6.67 -20.71
C MET A 1 6.59 5.87 -19.60
N SER A 2 7.22 4.79 -19.12
CA SER A 2 6.69 4.01 -17.99
C SER A 2 6.72 4.88 -16.73
N ALA A 3 5.63 4.89 -15.97
CA ALA A 3 5.55 5.61 -14.71
C ALA A 3 6.49 4.95 -13.67
N THR A 4 7.04 5.73 -12.73
CA THR A 4 7.89 5.21 -11.66
C THR A 4 7.09 5.00 -10.37
N ASN A 5 7.19 3.80 -9.79
CA ASN A 5 6.73 3.47 -8.46
C ASN A 5 7.85 3.74 -7.44
N ARG A 6 7.65 4.74 -6.56
CA ARG A 6 8.56 5.06 -5.46
C ARG A 6 8.11 4.36 -4.20
N GLN A 7 9.05 3.69 -3.53
CA GLN A 7 8.77 2.81 -2.41
C GLN A 7 9.66 3.19 -1.23
N ILE A 8 9.06 3.16 -0.03
CA ILE A 8 9.80 3.17 1.23
C ILE A 8 9.78 1.73 1.74
N ARG A 9 10.96 1.10 1.82
CA ARG A 9 11.13 -0.28 2.24
C ARG A 9 11.80 -0.34 3.60
N LEU A 10 11.49 -1.38 4.36
CA LEU A 10 12.14 -1.61 5.65
C LEU A 10 13.54 -2.20 5.43
N ALA A 11 14.59 -1.45 5.74
CA ALA A 11 15.98 -1.89 5.59
C ALA A 11 16.49 -2.64 6.83
N ALA A 12 16.09 -2.21 8.03
CA ALA A 12 16.50 -2.82 9.29
C ALA A 12 15.40 -2.76 10.35
N ARG A 13 15.48 -3.63 11.37
CA ARG A 13 14.58 -3.59 12.52
C ARG A 13 15.01 -2.44 13.45
N PRO A 14 14.13 -1.46 13.75
CA PRO A 14 14.49 -0.37 14.65
C PRO A 14 14.82 -0.87 16.05
N LEU A 15 15.99 -0.46 16.57
CA LEU A 15 16.36 -0.65 17.96
C LEU A 15 16.10 0.66 18.72
N GLY A 16 14.98 0.69 19.45
CA GLY A 16 14.46 1.89 20.09
C GLY A 16 13.65 2.73 19.10
N ASP A 17 14.05 4.00 18.96
CA ASP A 17 13.45 4.95 18.02
C ASP A 17 13.78 4.57 16.58
N VAL A 18 12.83 4.88 15.68
CA VAL A 18 13.00 4.72 14.24
C VAL A 18 14.00 5.74 13.72
N LYS A 19 14.95 5.29 12.90
CA LYS A 19 16.00 6.12 12.32
C LYS A 19 15.95 6.09 10.79
N PRO A 20 16.56 7.07 10.11
CA PRO A 20 16.63 7.07 8.65
C PRO A 20 17.25 5.78 8.07
N GLU A 21 18.21 5.19 8.77
CA GLU A 21 18.91 3.97 8.33
C GLU A 21 18.04 2.71 8.39
N ASP A 22 16.91 2.75 9.10
CA ASP A 22 15.93 1.67 9.10
C ASP A 22 15.15 1.61 7.78
N TRP A 23 15.31 2.59 6.89
CA TRP A 23 14.55 2.73 5.65
C TRP A 23 15.42 2.72 4.41
N GLU A 24 14.89 2.11 3.35
CA GLU A 24 15.45 2.16 2.00
C GLU A 24 14.47 2.88 1.07
N HIS A 25 14.97 3.86 0.31
CA HIS A 25 14.22 4.53 -0.74
C HIS A 25 14.48 3.82 -2.07
N HIS A 26 13.49 3.10 -2.55
CA HIS A 26 13.57 2.33 -3.78
C HIS A 26 12.69 2.93 -4.88
N SER A 27 13.07 2.75 -6.14
CA SER A 27 12.26 3.15 -7.30
C SER A 27 12.29 2.05 -8.35
N GLU A 28 11.12 1.66 -8.83
CA GLU A 28 10.96 0.67 -9.90
C GLU A 28 9.90 1.14 -10.91
N PRO A 29 9.84 0.58 -12.13
CA PRO A 29 8.72 0.83 -13.02
C PRO A 29 7.39 0.41 -12.38
N VAL A 30 6.32 1.17 -12.62
CA VAL A 30 4.96 0.73 -12.29
C VAL A 30 4.68 -0.57 -13.05
N ARG A 31 4.25 -1.58 -12.31
CA ARG A 31 3.91 -2.90 -12.87
C ARG A 31 2.50 -2.86 -13.42
N GLU A 32 2.30 -3.50 -14.56
CA GLU A 32 0.96 -3.75 -15.08
C GLU A 32 0.19 -4.62 -14.08
N PRO A 33 -1.04 -4.25 -13.70
CA PRO A 33 -1.84 -5.03 -12.76
C PRO A 33 -2.20 -6.39 -13.36
N GLY A 34 -2.16 -7.43 -12.54
CA GLY A 34 -2.67 -8.76 -12.91
C GLY A 34 -4.20 -8.84 -12.82
N PRO A 35 -4.79 -10.02 -13.12
CA PRO A 35 -6.23 -10.24 -12.96
C PRO A 35 -6.72 -9.88 -11.55
N GLY A 36 -7.79 -9.09 -11.45
CA GLY A 36 -8.37 -8.64 -10.18
C GLY A 36 -7.56 -7.58 -9.43
N GLN A 37 -6.55 -6.99 -10.06
CA GLN A 37 -5.75 -5.90 -9.50
C GLN A 37 -5.95 -4.61 -10.30
N PHE A 38 -5.59 -3.48 -9.70
CA PHE A 38 -5.48 -2.20 -10.39
C PHE A 38 -4.17 -1.51 -10.01
N ALA A 39 -3.73 -0.61 -10.87
CA ALA A 39 -2.69 0.36 -10.56
C ALA A 39 -3.35 1.74 -10.44
N GLY A 40 -2.97 2.50 -9.42
CA GLY A 40 -3.50 3.84 -9.21
C GLY A 40 -2.45 4.76 -8.61
N ARG A 41 -2.72 6.06 -8.63
CA ARG A 41 -1.79 7.06 -8.07
C ARG A 41 -2.14 7.34 -6.63
N THR A 42 -1.28 6.90 -5.70
CA THR A 42 -1.38 7.28 -4.29
C THR A 42 -1.28 8.80 -4.15
N ARG A 43 -2.29 9.42 -3.53
CA ARG A 43 -2.32 10.86 -3.26
C ARG A 43 -1.93 11.19 -1.84
N VAL A 44 -2.42 10.39 -0.89
CA VAL A 44 -2.09 10.51 0.53
C VAL A 44 -1.94 9.12 1.15
N ILE A 45 -1.11 9.07 2.19
CA ILE A 45 -0.89 7.89 3.03
C ILE A 45 -1.24 8.26 4.48
N SER A 46 -1.82 7.30 5.22
CA SER A 46 -2.00 7.42 6.66
C SER A 46 -0.70 7.08 7.37
N LEU A 47 -0.33 7.89 8.35
CA LEU A 47 0.76 7.60 9.27
C LEU A 47 0.16 7.30 10.64
N ASP A 48 0.06 6.02 10.95
CA ASP A 48 -0.64 5.54 12.14
C ASP A 48 0.37 5.07 13.19
N PRO A 49 0.16 5.34 14.50
CA PRO A 49 1.03 4.80 15.55
C PRO A 49 1.16 3.26 15.52
N ALA A 50 0.13 2.57 15.03
CA ALA A 50 0.14 1.12 14.82
C ALA A 50 1.25 0.63 13.88
N MET A 51 1.72 1.49 12.95
CA MET A 51 2.83 1.20 12.06
C MET A 51 4.09 0.79 12.82
N ARG A 52 4.35 1.39 13.98
CA ARG A 52 5.50 1.03 14.82
C ARG A 52 5.48 -0.44 15.22
N GLY A 53 4.31 -0.98 15.53
CA GLY A 53 4.15 -2.39 15.90
C GLY A 53 4.38 -3.34 14.71
N TRP A 54 4.13 -2.90 13.48
CA TRP A 54 4.40 -3.69 12.27
C TRP A 54 5.89 -3.78 11.93
N LEU A 55 6.73 -2.91 12.51
CA LEU A 55 8.19 -2.95 12.32
C LEU A 55 8.87 -3.97 13.21
N ASP A 56 8.22 -4.44 14.27
CA ASP A 56 8.80 -5.42 15.17
C ASP A 56 8.46 -6.84 14.73
N ASP A 57 9.45 -7.72 14.79
CA ASP A 57 9.29 -9.13 14.43
C ASP A 57 8.67 -9.92 15.59
N ARG A 58 7.42 -9.62 15.91
CA ARG A 58 6.66 -10.25 17.00
C ARG A 58 5.19 -10.44 16.61
N PRO A 59 4.51 -11.48 17.16
CA PRO A 59 3.11 -11.74 16.85
C PRO A 59 2.21 -10.53 17.08
N SER A 60 1.36 -10.23 16.10
CA SER A 60 0.36 -9.17 16.12
C SER A 60 -0.85 -9.57 15.28
N TYR A 61 -1.91 -8.76 15.28
CA TYR A 61 -3.12 -9.00 14.49
C TYR A 61 -2.87 -8.94 12.96
N LEU A 62 -1.79 -8.27 12.55
CA LEU A 62 -1.25 -8.32 11.20
C LEU A 62 0.18 -8.86 11.24
N PRO A 63 0.62 -9.59 10.20
CA PRO A 63 2.02 -9.97 10.06
C PRO A 63 2.93 -8.73 10.05
N PRO A 64 4.12 -8.81 10.68
CA PRO A 64 5.15 -7.79 10.58
C PRO A 64 5.53 -7.51 9.11
N VAL A 65 5.97 -6.29 8.83
CA VAL A 65 6.58 -5.92 7.54
C VAL A 65 7.95 -6.59 7.47
N GLY A 66 8.26 -7.34 6.43
CA GLY A 66 9.55 -8.00 6.24
C GLY A 66 10.69 -7.03 5.90
N ILE A 67 11.94 -7.45 6.12
CA ILE A 67 13.10 -6.71 5.61
C ILE A 67 13.09 -6.74 4.07
N GLY A 68 13.27 -5.59 3.44
CA GLY A 68 13.16 -5.38 2.01
C GLY A 68 11.73 -5.20 1.49
N GLU A 69 10.71 -5.35 2.35
CA GLU A 69 9.31 -5.15 1.97
C GLU A 69 8.91 -3.68 2.04
N VAL A 70 7.94 -3.30 1.22
CA VAL A 70 7.36 -1.95 1.21
C VAL A 70 6.55 -1.73 2.50
N MET A 71 6.76 -0.58 3.14
CA MET A 71 6.02 -0.21 4.34
C MET A 71 4.52 -0.09 4.03
N ARG A 72 3.71 -0.89 4.74
CA ARG A 72 2.25 -0.85 4.61
C ARG A 72 1.70 0.46 5.18
N ALA A 73 0.73 1.05 4.48
CA ALA A 73 -0.05 2.19 4.97
C ALA A 73 -1.47 2.11 4.41
N GLY A 74 -2.44 2.67 5.15
CA GLY A 74 -3.71 3.07 4.53
C GLY A 74 -3.45 4.20 3.54
N SER A 75 -4.17 4.23 2.41
CA SER A 75 -3.93 5.23 1.36
C SER A 75 -5.20 5.63 0.65
N VAL A 76 -5.27 6.89 0.21
CA VAL A 76 -6.22 7.33 -0.82
C VAL A 76 -5.51 7.31 -2.15
N ILE A 77 -6.08 6.57 -3.09
CA ILE A 77 -5.51 6.31 -4.40
C ILE A 77 -6.49 6.87 -5.43
N GLU A 78 -5.97 7.63 -6.38
CA GLU A 78 -6.72 8.09 -7.54
C GLU A 78 -6.68 7.04 -8.65
N VAL A 79 -7.86 6.66 -9.13
CA VAL A 79 -8.10 5.67 -10.18
C VAL A 79 -9.27 6.14 -11.05
N THR A 80 -9.35 5.60 -12.27
CA THR A 80 -10.53 5.71 -13.14
C THR A 80 -11.35 4.42 -13.09
N VAL A 81 -12.61 4.47 -13.55
CA VAL A 81 -13.45 3.27 -13.66
C VAL A 81 -12.82 2.23 -14.60
N ASP A 82 -12.11 2.68 -15.63
CA ASP A 82 -11.43 1.82 -16.60
C ASP A 82 -10.22 1.09 -15.98
N ASP A 83 -9.63 1.62 -14.91
CA ASP A 83 -8.54 0.96 -14.17
C ASP A 83 -9.04 -0.23 -13.34
N PHE A 84 -10.35 -0.33 -13.08
CA PHE A 84 -10.90 -1.37 -12.21
C PHE A 84 -12.37 -1.75 -12.46
N PRO A 85 -12.77 -2.10 -13.71
CA PRO A 85 -14.17 -2.30 -14.05
C PRO A 85 -14.79 -3.52 -13.35
N GLU A 86 -14.06 -4.64 -13.24
CA GLU A 86 -14.58 -5.85 -12.59
C GLU A 86 -14.81 -5.66 -11.08
N THR A 87 -13.95 -4.91 -10.41
CA THR A 87 -14.07 -4.74 -8.96
C THR A 87 -15.00 -3.61 -8.55
N LEU A 88 -15.21 -2.61 -9.40
CA LEU A 88 -16.39 -1.76 -9.26
C LEU A 88 -17.66 -2.63 -9.27
N GLN A 89 -17.74 -3.64 -10.16
CA GLN A 89 -18.87 -4.56 -10.18
C GLN A 89 -18.97 -5.49 -8.97
N MET A 90 -17.85 -5.82 -8.31
CA MET A 90 -17.87 -6.61 -7.06
C MET A 90 -18.71 -5.94 -5.96
N LEU A 91 -18.79 -4.60 -5.92
CA LEU A 91 -19.68 -3.89 -4.98
C LEU A 91 -21.13 -4.32 -5.17
N PHE A 92 -21.60 -4.31 -6.42
CA PHE A 92 -22.99 -4.60 -6.76
C PHE A 92 -23.33 -6.08 -6.63
N ARG A 93 -22.33 -6.96 -6.62
CA ARG A 93 -22.49 -8.41 -6.36
C ARG A 93 -22.35 -8.78 -4.87
N GLY A 94 -22.00 -7.84 -4.00
CA GLY A 94 -21.74 -8.12 -2.58
C GLY A 94 -20.43 -8.89 -2.32
N GLU A 95 -19.51 -8.90 -3.30
CA GLU A 95 -18.21 -9.59 -3.23
C GLU A 95 -17.11 -8.67 -2.66
N ASN A 96 -17.41 -7.39 -2.43
CA ASN A 96 -16.45 -6.44 -1.88
C ASN A 96 -16.36 -6.58 -0.35
N VAL A 97 -15.16 -6.91 0.15
CA VAL A 97 -14.87 -7.06 1.59
C VAL A 97 -14.13 -5.84 2.18
N GLY A 98 -13.95 -4.78 1.40
CA GLY A 98 -13.20 -3.57 1.76
C GLY A 98 -14.04 -2.30 1.82
N LYS A 99 -13.37 -1.15 1.93
CA LYS A 99 -14.00 0.18 1.82
C LYS A 99 -13.61 0.79 0.48
N LEU A 100 -14.60 1.11 -0.35
CA LEU A 100 -14.41 1.93 -1.54
C LEU A 100 -14.95 3.34 -1.27
N LEU A 101 -14.15 4.35 -1.56
CA LEU A 101 -14.56 5.74 -1.57
C LEU A 101 -14.74 6.16 -3.03
N LEU A 102 -15.92 6.63 -3.39
CA LEU A 102 -16.24 7.13 -4.72
C LEU A 102 -16.41 8.65 -4.62
N GLU A 103 -15.66 9.39 -5.43
CA GLU A 103 -15.95 10.79 -5.70
C GLU A 103 -16.96 10.83 -6.86
N LEU A 104 -18.15 11.36 -6.60
CA LEU A 104 -19.18 11.56 -7.61
C LEU A 104 -19.10 12.99 -8.12
N ALA A 105 -18.97 13.17 -9.43
CA ALA A 105 -19.05 14.46 -10.10
C ALA A 105 -20.51 14.87 -10.37
#